data_AF-A0A379MM90-F1
#
_entry.id   AF-A0A379MM90-F1
#
_cell.length_a   1.000
_cell.length_b   1.000
_cell.length_c   1.000
_cell.angle_alpha   90.00
_cell.angle_beta   90.00
_cell.angle_gamma   90.00
#
_symmetry.space_group_name_H-M   'P 1'
#
loop_
_entity.id
_entity.type
_entity.pdbx_description
1 polymer ?
#
loop_
_entity_poly.entity_id
_entity_poly.type
_entity_poly.pdbx_seq_one_letter_code
_entity_poly.pdbx_strand_id
1 'polypeptide(L)'
;MVRDRVQDLIDWSNRAAVRLERPHEVIPADPEEAVTVKRFRRTLAWFIYRKPGGRVALGVQYGHLRGYTTDGYGSRVASGLRDVFPMEEALARADYLEDAHQRLENGEQVSGPAAVRYTQAIHLFDRQFRGRYMSTKQAAALRTNPQLRIYDNPQQFVTCCYDQSKALCHPDRQVTTSQHRSPDVSHCQPGCGNIARTDQNINQIRDAIAQHQAEIASPATPIPLRGRLEQRITTLQTIVDEHQTTRSRDDRPG
;
A
#
# COMPACT_ATOMS: atom_id res chain seq x y z
N MET A 1 8.29 -4.83 38.67
CA MET A 1 7.16 -3.92 38.40
C MET A 1 7.22 -3.54 36.91
N VAL A 2 6.44 -4.20 36.05
CA VAL A 2 6.47 -4.07 34.57
C VAL A 2 5.12 -3.53 34.06
N ARG A 3 4.38 -2.82 34.91
CA ARG A 3 2.97 -2.47 34.64
C ARG A 3 2.79 -1.26 33.73
N ASP A 4 3.75 -0.34 33.66
CA ASP A 4 3.52 0.99 33.05
C ASP A 4 4.43 1.35 31.86
N ARG A 5 5.02 0.37 31.18
CA ARG A 5 5.92 0.63 30.03
C ARG A 5 5.28 1.47 28.90
N VAL A 6 3.96 1.38 28.73
CA VAL A 6 3.25 2.19 27.72
C VAL A 6 3.11 3.63 28.19
N GLN A 7 2.85 3.85 29.48
CA GLN A 7 2.84 5.19 30.05
C GLN A 7 4.24 5.82 30.00
N ASP A 8 5.28 5.06 30.35
CA ASP A 8 6.67 5.50 30.24
C ASP A 8 7.03 5.94 28.80
N LEU A 9 6.54 5.20 27.80
CA LEU A 9 6.72 5.52 26.38
C LEU A 9 5.97 6.81 26.00
N ILE A 10 4.72 6.96 26.41
CA ILE A 10 3.92 8.18 26.17
C ILE A 10 4.63 9.39 26.77
N ASP A 11 5.06 9.29 28.03
CA ASP A 11 5.73 10.36 28.74
C ASP A 11 7.07 10.71 28.09
N TRP A 12 7.83 9.69 27.64
CA TRP A 12 9.06 9.90 26.91
C TRP A 12 8.82 10.61 25.57
N SER A 13 7.82 10.19 24.80
CA SER A 13 7.44 10.82 23.52
C SER A 13 7.01 12.27 23.73
N ASN A 14 6.20 12.55 24.75
CA ASN A 14 5.76 13.91 25.07
C ASN A 14 6.93 14.81 25.47
N ARG A 15 7.86 14.31 26.29
CA ARG A 15 9.12 15.04 26.60
C ARG A 15 9.98 15.26 25.35
N ALA A 16 10.03 14.29 24.43
CA ALA A 16 10.77 14.42 23.18
C ALA A 16 10.15 15.49 22.27
N ALA A 17 8.82 15.50 22.12
CA ALA A 17 8.10 16.50 21.34
C ALA A 17 8.38 17.93 21.85
N VAL A 18 8.33 18.14 23.17
CA VAL A 18 8.68 19.44 23.79
C VAL A 18 10.14 19.82 23.52
N ARG A 19 11.07 18.89 23.74
CA ARG A 19 12.52 19.12 23.52
C ARG A 19 12.86 19.44 22.07
N LEU A 20 12.10 18.88 21.12
CA LEU A 20 12.27 19.10 19.68
C LEU A 20 11.46 20.29 19.15
N GLU A 21 10.85 21.10 20.02
CA GLU A 21 10.04 22.27 19.67
C GLU A 21 8.81 21.91 18.81
N ARG A 22 8.22 20.74 19.05
CA ARG A 22 7.01 20.24 18.37
C ARG A 22 5.86 20.03 19.35
N PRO A 23 5.35 21.08 20.01
CA PRO A 23 4.30 20.94 21.03
C PRO A 23 2.98 20.39 20.48
N HIS A 24 2.72 20.51 19.17
CA HIS A 24 1.55 19.94 18.50
C HIS A 24 1.60 18.42 18.32
N GLU A 25 2.76 17.78 18.52
CA GLU A 25 2.92 16.31 18.49
C GLU A 25 2.74 15.67 19.88
N VAL A 26 2.44 16.44 20.92
CA VAL A 26 2.18 15.91 22.28
C VAL A 26 0.93 15.04 22.25
N ILE A 27 1.08 13.81 22.74
CA ILE A 27 -0.01 12.84 22.86
C ILE A 27 -0.91 13.29 24.03
N PRO A 28 -2.17 13.64 23.78
CA PRO A 28 -3.09 14.05 24.84
C PRO A 28 -3.46 12.88 25.75
N ALA A 29 -3.98 13.18 26.94
CA ALA A 29 -4.54 12.17 27.82
C ALA A 29 -5.70 11.45 27.12
N ASP A 30 -5.76 10.12 27.28
CA ASP A 30 -6.84 9.31 26.73
C ASP A 30 -8.16 9.66 27.46
N PRO A 31 -9.26 9.97 26.74
CA PRO A 31 -10.51 10.42 27.36
C PRO A 31 -11.20 9.38 28.25
N GLU A 32 -10.94 8.09 28.04
CA GLU A 32 -11.62 7.00 28.74
C GLU A 32 -10.81 6.53 29.95
N GLU A 33 -9.57 6.11 29.72
CA GLU A 33 -8.65 5.62 30.76
C GLU A 33 -7.22 5.51 30.24
N ALA A 34 -6.25 5.27 31.14
CA ALA A 34 -4.87 5.03 30.77
C ALA A 34 -4.70 3.92 29.70
N VAL A 35 -3.79 4.13 28.75
CA VAL A 35 -3.59 3.21 27.63
C VAL A 35 -2.90 1.93 28.11
N THR A 36 -3.70 0.87 28.31
CA THR A 36 -3.15 -0.45 28.66
C THR A 36 -2.40 -1.09 27.51
N VAL A 37 -1.47 -2.02 27.82
CA VAL A 37 -0.75 -2.83 26.80
C VAL A 37 -1.71 -3.52 25.83
N LYS A 38 -2.88 -3.98 26.31
CA LYS A 38 -3.90 -4.62 25.46
C LYS A 38 -4.55 -3.63 24.49
N ARG A 39 -4.89 -2.42 24.95
CA ARG A 39 -5.45 -1.34 24.10
C ARG A 39 -4.41 -0.86 23.08
N PHE A 40 -3.18 -0.64 23.51
CA PHE A 40 -2.06 -0.27 22.65
C PHE A 40 -1.81 -1.32 21.56
N ARG A 41 -1.66 -2.61 21.93
CA ARG A 41 -1.44 -3.71 20.99
C ARG A 41 -2.57 -3.84 19.96
N ARG A 42 -3.83 -3.66 20.36
CA ARG A 42 -4.98 -3.75 19.45
C ARG A 42 -5.01 -2.60 18.45
N THR A 43 -4.72 -1.38 18.90
CA THR A 43 -4.64 -0.19 18.03
C THR A 43 -3.47 -0.30 17.07
N LEU A 44 -2.29 -0.69 17.56
CA LEU A 44 -1.12 -0.93 16.72
C LEU A 44 -1.37 -2.06 15.70
N ALA A 45 -2.08 -3.13 16.10
CA ALA A 45 -2.49 -4.20 15.19
C ALA A 45 -3.29 -3.67 14.01
N TRP A 46 -4.23 -2.79 14.30
CA TRP A 46 -5.11 -2.18 13.31
C TRP A 46 -4.31 -1.34 12.31
N PHE A 47 -3.40 -0.48 12.79
CA PHE A 47 -2.54 0.32 11.93
C PHE A 47 -1.60 -0.52 11.07
N ILE A 48 -0.96 -1.54 11.66
CA ILE A 48 -0.07 -2.45 10.93
C ILE A 48 -0.86 -3.19 9.85
N TYR A 49 -2.03 -3.76 10.19
CA TYR A 49 -2.82 -4.57 9.26
C TYR A 49 -3.28 -3.79 8.01
N ARG A 50 -3.58 -2.49 8.17
CA ARG A 50 -4.02 -1.60 7.08
C ARG A 50 -2.90 -1.12 6.15
N LYS A 51 -1.63 -1.48 6.41
CA LYS A 51 -0.52 -1.24 5.47
C LYS A 51 -0.37 -2.40 4.47
N PRO A 52 0.19 -2.14 3.27
CA PRO A 52 0.60 -3.21 2.36
C PRO A 52 1.47 -4.26 3.10
N GLY A 53 1.13 -5.55 2.98
CA GLY A 53 1.82 -6.63 3.71
C GLY A 53 1.52 -6.70 5.22
N GLY A 54 0.63 -5.85 5.73
CA GLY A 54 0.31 -5.67 7.15
C GLY A 54 -0.11 -6.95 7.88
N ARG A 55 -0.86 -7.83 7.22
CA ARG A 55 -1.23 -9.14 7.75
C ARG A 55 -0.01 -10.01 8.10
N VAL A 56 0.98 -10.03 7.22
CA VAL A 56 2.24 -10.78 7.42
C VAL A 56 3.04 -10.13 8.54
N ALA A 57 3.23 -8.81 8.46
CA ALA A 57 3.95 -8.04 9.47
C ALA A 57 3.36 -8.25 10.86
N LEU A 58 2.03 -8.23 10.99
CA LEU A 58 1.33 -8.51 12.24
C LEU A 58 1.57 -9.94 12.72
N GLY A 59 1.47 -10.91 11.81
CA GLY A 59 1.73 -12.31 12.09
C GLY A 59 3.15 -12.58 12.60
N VAL A 60 4.15 -11.90 12.03
CA VAL A 60 5.56 -11.94 12.48
C VAL A 60 5.69 -11.24 13.84
N GLN A 61 5.28 -9.97 13.91
CA GLN A 61 5.48 -9.10 15.08
C GLN A 61 4.83 -9.66 16.34
N TYR A 62 3.69 -10.32 16.20
CA TYR A 62 2.92 -10.83 17.33
C TYR A 62 3.04 -12.34 17.54
N GLY A 63 3.96 -13.00 16.82
CA GLY A 63 4.23 -14.43 16.96
C GLY A 63 3.02 -15.31 16.61
N HIS A 64 2.14 -14.82 15.74
CA HIS A 64 0.93 -15.52 15.30
C HIS A 64 1.09 -16.23 13.95
N LEU A 65 2.27 -16.13 13.31
CA LEU A 65 2.66 -17.03 12.23
C LEU A 65 3.18 -18.34 12.80
N ARG A 66 2.37 -19.39 12.74
CA ARG A 66 2.89 -20.77 12.63
C ARG A 66 2.88 -21.13 11.14
N GLY A 67 3.97 -21.73 10.68
CA GLY A 67 4.37 -21.78 9.27
C GLY A 67 3.33 -22.33 8.28
N TYR A 68 3.37 -21.85 7.04
CA TYR A 68 3.98 -22.52 5.89
C TYR A 68 4.14 -21.51 4.74
N THR A 69 5.09 -21.84 3.87
CA THR A 69 5.58 -21.18 2.67
C THR A 69 4.51 -20.82 1.64
N THR A 70 4.81 -19.78 0.85
CA THR A 70 4.34 -19.49 -0.53
C THR A 70 2.87 -19.81 -0.85
N ASP A 71 2.09 -18.75 -1.08
CA ASP A 71 0.67 -18.72 -1.48
C ASP A 71 -0.42 -19.14 -0.48
N GLY A 72 -0.02 -19.54 0.74
CA GLY A 72 -0.94 -19.97 1.79
C GLY A 72 -1.02 -19.08 3.03
N TYR A 73 -0.74 -17.77 2.95
CA TYR A 73 -0.59 -16.85 4.12
C TYR A 73 -1.87 -16.60 4.98
N GLY A 74 -2.88 -17.46 4.81
CA GLY A 74 -4.28 -17.22 5.15
C GLY A 74 -4.87 -18.07 6.28
N SER A 75 -4.20 -19.08 6.82
CA SER A 75 -4.88 -20.07 7.68
C SER A 75 -4.56 -19.92 9.18
N ARG A 76 -5.56 -19.37 9.89
CA ARG A 76 -5.80 -19.41 11.35
C ARG A 76 -5.15 -18.31 12.18
N VAL A 77 -5.89 -17.22 12.33
CA VAL A 77 -5.75 -16.32 13.48
C VAL A 77 -6.46 -16.94 14.69
N ALA A 78 -5.90 -16.75 15.89
CA ALA A 78 -6.46 -17.14 17.19
C ALA A 78 -7.95 -16.75 17.35
N SER A 79 -8.69 -17.53 18.14
CA SER A 79 -10.14 -17.35 18.34
C SER A 79 -10.49 -15.91 18.76
N GLY A 80 -11.49 -15.32 18.12
CA GLY A 80 -11.99 -13.96 18.37
C GLY A 80 -11.62 -12.90 17.32
N LEU A 81 -10.67 -13.20 16.43
CA LEU A 81 -10.22 -12.28 15.37
C LEU A 81 -10.53 -12.77 13.94
N ARG A 82 -11.18 -13.94 13.81
CA ARG A 82 -11.46 -14.57 12.50
C ARG A 82 -12.33 -13.72 11.58
N ASP A 83 -13.29 -12.97 12.13
CA ASP A 83 -14.26 -12.20 11.35
C ASP A 83 -13.89 -10.70 11.24
N VAL A 84 -13.02 -10.22 12.14
CA VAL A 84 -12.54 -8.83 12.14
C VAL A 84 -11.62 -8.57 10.96
N PHE A 85 -10.67 -9.48 10.68
CA PHE A 85 -9.66 -9.25 9.65
C PHE A 85 -10.19 -9.23 8.20
N PRO A 86 -11.12 -10.10 7.79
CA PRO A 86 -11.76 -9.99 6.48
C PRO A 86 -12.56 -8.70 6.30
N MET A 87 -13.17 -8.20 7.37
CA MET A 87 -13.91 -6.94 7.35
C MET A 87 -12.95 -5.74 7.24
N GLU A 88 -11.89 -5.70 8.05
CA GLU A 88 -10.88 -4.63 8.00
C GLU A 88 -10.13 -4.60 6.67
N GLU A 89 -9.86 -5.76 6.04
CA GLU A 89 -9.27 -5.80 4.69
C GLU A 89 -10.21 -5.18 3.65
N ALA A 90 -11.51 -5.45 3.75
CA ALA A 90 -12.50 -4.86 2.87
C ALA A 90 -12.65 -3.36 3.09
N LEU A 91 -12.68 -2.90 4.34
CA LEU A 91 -12.73 -1.48 4.68
C LEU A 91 -11.48 -0.74 4.18
N ALA A 92 -10.28 -1.26 4.45
CA ALA A 92 -9.05 -0.65 3.95
C ALA A 92 -8.99 -0.57 2.42
N ARG A 93 -9.53 -1.58 1.73
CA ARG A 93 -9.67 -1.55 0.27
C ARG A 93 -10.68 -0.51 -0.19
N ALA A 94 -11.82 -0.40 0.49
CA ALA A 94 -12.81 0.63 0.18
C ALA A 94 -12.28 2.04 0.42
N ASP A 95 -11.60 2.29 1.54
CA ASP A 95 -10.95 3.57 1.84
C ASP A 95 -9.98 3.95 0.70
N TYR A 96 -9.10 3.01 0.28
CA TYR A 96 -8.19 3.25 -0.83
C TYR A 96 -8.91 3.54 -2.17
N LEU A 97 -9.99 2.80 -2.48
CA LEU A 97 -10.74 2.97 -3.72
C LEU A 97 -11.56 4.26 -3.73
N GLU A 98 -12.07 4.70 -2.58
CA GLU A 98 -12.74 5.99 -2.41
C GLU A 98 -11.74 7.14 -2.59
N ASP A 99 -10.57 7.06 -1.95
CA ASP A 99 -9.50 8.05 -2.14
C ASP A 99 -9.06 8.12 -3.61
N ALA A 100 -8.94 6.95 -4.27
CA ALA A 100 -8.63 6.87 -5.69
C ALA A 100 -9.72 7.51 -6.56
N HIS A 101 -10.99 7.27 -6.25
CA HIS A 101 -12.10 7.91 -6.94
C HIS A 101 -12.05 9.42 -6.80
N GLN A 102 -11.87 9.94 -5.57
CA GLN A 102 -11.78 11.38 -5.34
C GLN A 102 -10.63 12.02 -6.11
N ARG A 103 -9.49 11.33 -6.23
CA ARG A 103 -8.36 11.81 -7.03
C ARG A 103 -8.67 11.83 -8.52
N LEU A 104 -9.31 10.79 -9.06
CA LEU A 104 -9.73 10.78 -10.47
C LEU A 104 -10.72 11.91 -10.78
N GLU A 105 -11.70 12.17 -9.90
CA GLU A 105 -12.63 13.30 -10.05
C GLU A 105 -11.91 14.65 -10.02
N ASN A 106 -10.80 14.75 -9.27
CA ASN A 106 -9.94 15.92 -9.23
C ASN A 106 -8.95 16.00 -10.41
N GLY A 107 -9.07 15.13 -11.41
CA GLY A 107 -8.23 15.13 -12.61
C GLY A 107 -6.88 14.41 -12.45
N GLU A 108 -6.75 13.48 -11.48
CA GLU A 108 -5.57 12.61 -11.41
C GLU A 108 -5.42 11.81 -12.70
N GLN A 109 -4.22 11.88 -13.26
CA GLN A 109 -3.88 11.17 -14.47
C GLN A 109 -3.43 9.74 -14.14
N VAL A 110 -3.71 8.81 -15.07
CA VAL A 110 -3.28 7.42 -14.98
C VAL A 110 -2.65 6.98 -16.28
N SER A 111 -1.46 6.37 -16.21
CA SER A 111 -0.75 5.81 -17.35
C SER A 111 -0.40 4.34 -17.16
N GLY A 112 0.11 3.70 -18.21
CA GLY A 112 0.54 2.31 -18.22
C GLY A 112 -0.50 1.33 -18.79
N PRO A 113 -0.10 0.06 -19.01
CA PRO A 113 -0.92 -0.94 -19.70
C PRO A 113 -2.24 -1.28 -18.98
N ALA A 114 -2.34 -1.01 -17.67
CA ALA A 114 -3.55 -1.22 -16.90
C ALA A 114 -4.34 0.05 -16.59
N ALA A 115 -3.97 1.22 -17.13
CA ALA A 115 -4.64 2.50 -16.83
C ALA A 115 -6.16 2.43 -17.04
N VAL A 116 -6.61 1.94 -18.20
CA VAL A 116 -8.05 1.79 -18.49
C VAL A 116 -8.74 0.87 -17.48
N ARG A 117 -8.08 -0.23 -17.08
CA ARG A 117 -8.64 -1.17 -16.08
C ARG A 117 -8.72 -0.54 -14.69
N TYR A 118 -7.73 0.28 -14.33
CA TYR A 118 -7.76 1.06 -13.10
C TYR A 118 -8.98 1.97 -13.08
N THR A 119 -9.14 2.84 -14.08
CA THR A 119 -10.27 3.78 -14.17
C THR A 119 -11.62 3.05 -14.16
N GLN A 120 -11.75 1.96 -14.92
CA GLN A 120 -12.97 1.14 -14.92
C GLN A 120 -13.26 0.51 -13.55
N ALA A 121 -12.24 0.04 -12.84
CA ALA A 121 -12.39 -0.52 -11.50
C ALA A 121 -12.83 0.54 -10.48
N ILE A 122 -12.28 1.76 -10.56
CA ILE A 122 -12.69 2.86 -9.68
C ILE A 122 -14.15 3.25 -9.94
N HIS A 123 -14.59 3.40 -11.19
CA HIS A 123 -15.99 3.66 -11.51
C HIS A 123 -16.93 2.48 -11.17
N LEU A 124 -16.43 1.25 -11.21
CA LEU A 124 -17.19 0.09 -10.74
C LEU A 124 -17.39 0.15 -9.22
N PHE A 125 -16.34 0.50 -8.47
CA PHE A 125 -16.40 0.66 -7.03
C PHE A 125 -17.41 1.74 -6.63
N ASP A 126 -17.32 2.92 -7.24
CA ASP A 126 -18.23 4.05 -6.99
C ASP A 126 -19.71 3.62 -7.14
N ARG A 127 -20.05 3.02 -8.30
CA ARG A 127 -21.43 2.56 -8.57
C ARG A 127 -21.94 1.48 -7.63
N GLN A 128 -21.07 0.59 -7.16
CA GLN A 128 -21.50 -0.61 -6.42
C GLN A 128 -21.41 -0.46 -4.90
N PHE A 129 -20.52 0.38 -4.38
CA PHE A 129 -20.14 0.39 -2.97
C PHE A 129 -20.18 1.77 -2.30
N ARG A 130 -20.13 2.89 -3.05
CA ARG A 130 -20.06 4.22 -2.46
C ARG A 130 -21.30 4.59 -1.65
N GLY A 131 -21.09 5.26 -0.52
CA GLY A 131 -22.15 5.76 0.36
C GLY A 131 -22.96 4.67 1.07
N ARG A 132 -22.57 3.40 0.94
CA ARG A 132 -23.26 2.27 1.59
C ARG A 132 -22.54 1.87 2.87
N TYR A 133 -23.29 1.67 3.95
CA TYR A 133 -22.77 0.97 5.12
C TYR A 133 -22.25 -0.41 4.68
N MET A 134 -20.99 -0.71 4.96
CA MET A 134 -20.37 -1.97 4.54
C MET A 134 -20.91 -3.12 5.42
N SER A 135 -21.85 -3.90 4.87
CA SER A 135 -22.24 -5.18 5.47
C SER A 135 -21.18 -6.26 5.25
N THR A 136 -21.22 -7.35 6.03
CA THR A 136 -20.34 -8.52 5.84
C THR A 136 -20.46 -9.11 4.42
N LYS A 137 -21.66 -9.09 3.83
CA LYS A 137 -21.91 -9.54 2.45
C LYS A 137 -21.23 -8.62 1.43
N GLN A 138 -21.31 -7.30 1.62
CA GLN A 138 -20.61 -6.34 0.75
C GLN A 138 -19.10 -6.43 0.90
N ALA A 139 -18.60 -6.59 2.12
CA ALA A 139 -17.17 -6.80 2.38
C ALA A 139 -16.65 -8.07 1.67
N ALA A 140 -17.42 -9.17 1.69
CA ALA A 140 -17.10 -10.35 0.92
C ALA A 140 -17.11 -10.09 -0.59
N ALA A 141 -18.17 -9.43 -1.11
CA ALA A 141 -18.29 -9.10 -2.53
C ALA A 141 -17.13 -8.23 -3.03
N LEU A 142 -16.76 -7.19 -2.29
CA LEU A 142 -15.62 -6.33 -2.58
C LEU A 142 -14.31 -7.11 -2.60
N ARG A 143 -14.10 -8.03 -1.65
CA ARG A 143 -12.87 -8.84 -1.60
C ARG A 143 -12.75 -9.84 -2.73
N THR A 144 -13.87 -10.40 -3.18
CA THR A 144 -13.88 -11.43 -4.23
C THR A 144 -13.96 -10.86 -5.63
N ASN A 145 -14.34 -9.59 -5.81
CA ASN A 145 -14.49 -8.98 -7.14
C ASN A 145 -13.13 -8.88 -7.85
N PRO A 146 -12.90 -9.62 -8.95
CA PRO A 146 -11.62 -9.61 -9.66
C PRO A 146 -11.23 -8.24 -10.22
N GLN A 147 -12.21 -7.40 -10.60
CA GLN A 147 -11.95 -6.08 -11.16
C GLN A 147 -11.48 -5.08 -10.10
N LEU A 148 -11.80 -5.31 -8.82
CA LEU A 148 -11.43 -4.44 -7.70
C LEU A 148 -10.15 -4.90 -6.98
N ARG A 149 -9.40 -5.83 -7.58
CA ARG A 149 -8.12 -6.32 -7.07
C ARG A 149 -7.00 -5.34 -7.42
N ILE A 150 -7.06 -4.16 -6.82
CA ILE A 150 -6.03 -3.13 -6.93
C ILE A 150 -5.11 -3.19 -5.71
N TYR A 151 -3.80 -3.20 -5.95
CA TYR A 151 -2.78 -3.23 -4.91
C TYR A 151 -1.74 -2.15 -5.18
N ASP A 152 -1.38 -1.39 -4.16
CA ASP A 152 -0.27 -0.46 -4.25
C ASP A 152 1.06 -1.17 -3.98
N ASN A 153 2.09 -0.88 -4.78
CA ASN A 153 3.46 -1.36 -4.57
C ASN A 153 4.42 -0.16 -4.57
N PRO A 154 4.63 0.49 -3.41
CA PRO A 154 5.45 1.69 -3.32
C PRO A 154 6.94 1.43 -3.59
N GLN A 155 7.43 0.19 -3.40
CA GLN A 155 8.83 -0.15 -3.70
C GLN A 155 9.14 -0.13 -5.20
N GLN A 156 8.12 -0.35 -6.04
CA GLN A 156 8.23 -0.35 -7.49
C GLN A 156 7.52 0.85 -8.13
N PHE A 157 6.90 1.72 -7.32
CA PHE A 157 6.13 2.88 -7.76
C PHE A 157 5.03 2.52 -8.78
N VAL A 158 4.26 1.48 -8.47
CA VAL A 158 3.15 1.03 -9.33
C VAL A 158 1.89 0.74 -8.54
N THR A 159 0.77 1.01 -9.19
CA THR A 159 -0.55 0.52 -8.80
C THR A 159 -0.88 -0.72 -9.62
N CYS A 160 -0.89 -1.89 -8.99
CA CYS A 160 -1.14 -3.18 -9.63
C CYS A 160 -2.64 -3.46 -9.73
N CYS A 161 -3.19 -3.33 -10.94
CA CYS A 161 -4.53 -3.80 -11.26
C CYS A 161 -4.47 -5.29 -11.58
N TYR A 162 -4.53 -6.13 -10.54
CA TYR A 162 -4.13 -7.52 -10.65
C TYR A 162 -5.10 -8.35 -11.50
N ASP A 163 -4.61 -8.79 -12.65
CA ASP A 163 -5.16 -9.86 -13.46
C ASP A 163 -4.12 -10.99 -13.50
N GLN A 164 -4.49 -12.18 -13.03
CA GLN A 164 -3.58 -13.33 -12.95
C GLN A 164 -3.00 -13.69 -14.31
N SER A 165 -3.78 -13.56 -15.40
CA SER A 165 -3.31 -13.91 -16.75
C SER A 165 -2.16 -13.00 -17.23
N LYS A 166 -2.09 -11.78 -16.69
CA LYS A 166 -1.09 -10.75 -17.02
C LYS A 166 0.03 -10.62 -15.98
N ALA A 167 -0.03 -11.38 -14.89
CA ALA A 167 0.85 -11.23 -13.74
C ALA A 167 2.24 -11.84 -13.99
N LEU A 168 3.17 -11.06 -14.53
CA LEU A 168 4.55 -11.50 -14.72
C LEU A 168 5.29 -11.84 -13.41
N CYS A 169 4.75 -11.45 -12.25
CA CYS A 169 5.26 -11.89 -10.95
C CYS A 169 4.98 -13.37 -10.66
N HIS A 170 4.14 -14.03 -11.45
CA HIS A 170 3.87 -15.46 -11.41
C HIS A 170 4.31 -16.08 -12.75
N PRO A 171 5.55 -16.61 -12.84
CA PRO A 171 6.04 -17.22 -14.08
C PRO A 171 5.14 -18.37 -14.57
N ASP A 172 4.63 -19.18 -13.65
CA ASP A 172 3.81 -20.36 -13.92
C ASP A 172 2.29 -20.06 -14.06
N ARG A 173 1.91 -18.78 -14.20
CA ARG A 173 0.50 -18.33 -14.27
C ARG A 173 -0.34 -19.04 -15.34
N GLN A 174 0.28 -19.62 -16.36
CA GLN A 174 -0.39 -20.36 -17.44
C GLN A 174 -0.74 -21.80 -17.04
N VAL A 175 0.00 -22.38 -16.08
CA VAL A 175 -0.16 -23.78 -15.64
C VAL A 175 -1.06 -23.86 -14.41
N THR A 176 -1.00 -22.87 -13.53
CA THR A 176 -1.79 -22.82 -12.28
C THR A 176 -3.05 -21.96 -12.44
N THR A 177 -4.01 -22.41 -13.26
CA THR A 177 -5.31 -21.74 -13.32
C THR A 177 -5.94 -21.72 -11.91
N SER A 178 -6.14 -20.51 -11.37
CA SER A 178 -6.86 -20.18 -10.12
C SER A 178 -6.18 -20.32 -8.74
N GLN A 179 -4.86 -20.55 -8.63
CA GLN A 179 -4.24 -20.69 -7.29
C GLN A 179 -3.89 -19.35 -6.59
N HIS A 180 -3.48 -18.31 -7.34
CA HIS A 180 -2.98 -17.07 -6.74
C HIS A 180 -4.08 -16.00 -6.56
N ARG A 181 -4.45 -15.75 -5.29
CA ARG A 181 -5.44 -14.71 -4.93
C ARG A 181 -4.84 -13.31 -4.77
N SER A 182 -3.53 -13.14 -4.93
CA SER A 182 -2.85 -11.84 -4.85
C SER A 182 -1.59 -11.79 -5.74
N PRO A 183 -1.11 -10.60 -6.10
CA PRO A 183 0.22 -10.45 -6.69
C PRO A 183 1.31 -10.89 -5.71
N ASP A 184 2.38 -11.48 -6.23
CA ASP A 184 3.68 -11.43 -5.57
C ASP A 184 4.30 -10.05 -5.82
N VAL A 185 4.26 -9.19 -4.79
CA VAL A 185 4.78 -7.82 -4.86
C VAL A 185 6.31 -7.77 -4.82
N SER A 186 6.96 -8.82 -4.30
CA SER A 186 8.42 -8.93 -4.21
C SER A 186 9.04 -9.31 -5.55
N HIS A 187 8.27 -9.98 -6.41
CA HIS A 187 8.68 -10.39 -7.76
C HIS A 187 8.04 -9.52 -8.87
N CYS A 188 7.77 -8.25 -8.58
CA CYS A 188 7.16 -7.34 -9.55
C CYS A 188 8.11 -7.00 -10.72
N GLN A 189 7.62 -7.15 -11.96
CA GLN A 189 8.42 -7.02 -13.19
C GLN A 189 8.08 -5.73 -13.97
N PRO A 190 9.06 -4.96 -14.49
CA PRO A 190 8.83 -3.67 -15.15
C PRO A 190 7.89 -3.68 -16.37
N GLY A 191 7.81 -4.80 -17.09
CA GLY A 191 6.95 -4.96 -18.28
C GLY A 191 5.58 -5.60 -17.99
N CYS A 192 5.16 -5.69 -16.72
CA CYS A 192 3.95 -6.38 -16.34
C CYS A 192 2.69 -5.66 -16.84
N GLY A 193 1.79 -6.39 -17.51
CA GLY A 193 0.52 -5.85 -18.03
C GLY A 193 -0.48 -5.38 -16.95
N ASN A 194 -0.16 -5.61 -15.67
CA ASN A 194 -0.93 -5.15 -14.50
C ASN A 194 -0.55 -3.77 -13.98
N ILE A 195 0.47 -3.14 -14.56
CA ILE A 195 0.95 -1.85 -14.10
C ILE A 195 0.02 -0.73 -14.56
N ALA A 196 -0.55 -0.02 -13.60
CA ALA A 196 -1.02 1.35 -13.75
C ALA A 196 -0.11 2.27 -12.92
N ARG A 197 0.05 3.52 -13.35
CA ARG A 197 0.77 4.55 -12.60
C ARG A 197 -0.08 5.80 -12.52
N THR A 198 -0.39 6.22 -11.30
CA THR A 198 -1.13 7.46 -11.04
C THR A 198 -0.16 8.61 -10.77
N ASP A 199 -0.65 9.86 -10.74
CA ASP A 199 0.16 11.01 -10.33
C ASP A 199 0.83 10.81 -8.96
N GLN A 200 0.16 10.15 -8.01
CA GLN A 200 0.78 9.77 -6.74
C GLN A 200 2.03 8.90 -6.92
N ASN A 201 1.98 7.90 -7.79
CA ASN A 201 3.14 7.07 -8.08
C ASN A 201 4.27 7.90 -8.72
N ILE A 202 3.92 8.84 -9.61
CA ILE A 202 4.92 9.73 -10.23
C ILE A 202 5.56 10.68 -9.22
N ASN A 203 4.81 11.19 -8.25
CA ASN A 203 5.36 12.02 -7.19
C ASN A 203 6.34 11.21 -6.32
N GLN A 204 6.00 9.97 -5.96
CA GLN A 204 6.93 9.07 -5.25
C GLN A 204 8.20 8.80 -6.05
N ILE A 205 8.09 8.67 -7.38
CA ILE A 205 9.26 8.53 -8.27
C ILE A 205 10.13 9.78 -8.23
N ARG A 206 9.54 10.97 -8.28
CA ARG A 206 10.29 12.24 -8.21
C ARG A 206 11.03 12.38 -6.88
N ASP A 207 10.39 12.03 -5.77
CA ASP A 207 11.01 12.01 -4.45
C ASP A 207 12.19 11.03 -4.40
N ALA A 208 12.02 9.82 -4.96
CA ALA A 208 13.07 8.82 -5.03
C ALA A 208 14.24 9.26 -5.92
N ILE A 209 13.98 9.92 -7.05
CA ILE A 209 15.02 10.53 -7.89
C ILE A 209 15.81 11.56 -7.10
N ALA A 210 15.13 12.48 -6.41
CA ALA A 210 15.79 13.51 -5.60
C ALA A 210 16.66 12.89 -4.49
N GLN A 211 16.16 11.84 -3.83
CA GLN A 211 16.91 11.10 -2.83
C GLN A 211 18.16 10.43 -3.41
N HIS A 212 18.04 9.76 -4.56
CA HIS A 212 19.18 9.14 -5.25
C HIS A 212 20.20 10.18 -5.73
N GLN A 213 19.76 11.34 -6.20
CA GLN A 213 20.65 12.44 -6.57
C GLN A 213 21.44 12.97 -5.35
N ALA A 214 20.78 13.15 -4.22
CA ALA A 214 21.44 13.53 -2.97
C ALA A 214 22.45 12.47 -2.50
N GLU A 215 22.11 11.19 -2.64
CA GLU A 215 23.01 10.08 -2.33
C GLU A 215 24.22 10.04 -3.28
N ILE A 216 24.03 10.26 -4.57
CA ILE A 216 25.13 10.41 -5.52
C ILE A 216 26.02 11.60 -5.16
N ALA A 217 25.46 12.73 -4.74
CA ALA A 217 26.23 13.92 -4.38
C ALA A 217 27.07 13.72 -3.10
N SER A 218 26.65 12.82 -2.21
CA SER A 218 27.36 12.56 -0.95
C SER A 218 28.79 12.04 -1.21
N PRO A 219 29.85 12.64 -0.63
CA PRO A 219 31.22 12.13 -0.73
C PRO A 219 31.40 10.71 -0.20
N ALA A 220 30.54 10.29 0.75
CA ALA A 220 30.59 8.97 1.36
C ALA A 220 30.12 7.83 0.44
N THR A 221 29.48 8.15 -0.69
CA THR A 221 28.93 7.15 -1.61
C THR A 221 30.02 6.56 -2.52
N PRO A 222 30.28 5.24 -2.46
CA PRO A 222 31.24 4.55 -3.32
C PRO A 222 30.94 4.72 -4.81
N ILE A 223 32.00 4.84 -5.63
CA ILE A 223 31.88 5.03 -7.09
C ILE A 223 30.99 3.97 -7.77
N PRO A 224 31.09 2.66 -7.48
CA PRO A 224 30.23 1.67 -8.11
C PRO A 224 28.74 1.84 -7.76
N LEU A 225 28.43 2.38 -6.57
CA LEU A 225 27.06 2.66 -6.17
C LEU A 225 26.50 3.88 -6.89
N ARG A 226 27.32 4.91 -7.15
CA ARG A 226 26.90 6.08 -7.95
C ARG A 226 26.41 5.67 -9.34
N GLY A 227 27.18 4.85 -10.06
CA GLY A 227 26.78 4.37 -11.39
C GLY A 227 25.47 3.57 -11.38
N ARG A 228 25.22 2.77 -10.33
CA ARG A 228 23.93 2.06 -10.18
C ARG A 228 22.77 3.01 -9.90
N LEU A 229 22.98 4.03 -9.07
CA LEU A 229 21.98 5.04 -8.76
C LEU A 229 21.66 5.89 -9.99
N GLU A 230 22.66 6.24 -10.80
CA GLU A 230 22.47 6.94 -12.08
C GLU A 230 21.59 6.13 -13.04
N GLN A 231 21.88 4.84 -13.23
CA GLN A 231 21.05 3.94 -14.04
C GLN A 231 19.62 3.85 -13.51
N ARG A 232 19.46 3.81 -12.18
CA ARG A 232 18.14 3.80 -11.55
C ARG A 232 17.39 5.09 -11.82
N ILE A 233 18.05 6.25 -11.68
CA ILE A 233 17.48 7.56 -12.00
C ILE A 233 17.03 7.61 -13.46
N THR A 234 17.87 7.19 -14.42
CA THR A 234 17.50 7.15 -15.84
C THR A 234 16.23 6.34 -16.07
N THR A 235 16.14 5.15 -15.47
CA THR A 235 14.95 4.28 -15.58
C THR A 235 13.70 4.96 -15.00
N LEU A 236 13.85 5.62 -13.85
CA LEU A 236 12.76 6.32 -13.19
C LEU A 236 12.31 7.56 -13.98
N GLN A 237 13.24 8.30 -14.59
CA GLN A 237 12.95 9.45 -15.44
C GLN A 237 12.13 9.05 -16.66
N THR A 238 12.48 7.95 -17.34
CA THR A 238 11.69 7.42 -18.47
C THR A 238 10.23 7.19 -18.06
N ILE A 239 9.98 6.67 -16.86
CA ILE A 239 8.61 6.46 -16.37
C ILE A 239 7.87 7.79 -16.17
N VAL A 240 8.54 8.82 -15.66
CA VAL A 240 7.96 10.16 -15.50
C VAL A 240 7.59 10.74 -16.87
N ASP A 241 8.51 10.64 -17.83
CA ASP A 241 8.34 11.19 -19.18
C ASP A 241 7.18 10.48 -19.93
N GLU A 242 7.08 9.16 -19.81
CA GLU A 242 5.96 8.36 -20.37
C GLU A 242 4.60 8.81 -19.81
N HIS A 243 4.53 9.05 -18.50
CA HIS A 243 3.31 9.51 -17.85
C HIS A 243 2.92 10.92 -18.32
N GLN A 244 3.87 11.85 -18.37
CA GLN A 244 3.65 13.21 -18.86
C GLN A 244 3.23 13.24 -20.34
N THR A 245 3.83 12.39 -21.18
CA THR A 245 3.47 12.29 -22.60
C THR A 245 2.04 11.80 -22.78
N THR A 246 1.58 10.91 -21.90
CA THR A 246 0.17 10.45 -21.89
C THR A 246 -0.77 11.61 -21.60
N ARG A 247 -0.38 12.56 -20.72
CA ARG A 247 -1.19 13.73 -20.34
C ARG A 247 -1.47 14.64 -21.51
N SER A 248 -0.39 14.97 -22.21
CA SER A 248 -0.42 15.86 -23.38
C SER A 248 -1.22 15.29 -24.54
N ARG A 249 -1.56 14.00 -24.53
CA ARG A 249 -2.44 13.37 -25.53
C ARG A 249 -3.91 13.54 -25.14
N ASP A 250 -4.25 13.37 -23.87
CA ASP A 250 -5.62 13.52 -23.37
C ASP A 250 -6.07 14.99 -23.36
N ASP A 251 -5.15 15.95 -23.21
CA ASP A 251 -5.43 17.39 -23.19
C ASP A 251 -5.60 18.04 -24.60
N ARG A 252 -5.44 17.29 -25.71
CA ARG A 252 -5.66 17.86 -27.05
C ARG A 252 -7.16 17.90 -27.39
N PRO A 253 -7.72 19.05 -27.82
CA PRO A 253 -9.05 19.09 -28.38
C PRO A 253 -9.08 18.28 -29.68
N GLY A 254 -10.01 17.32 -29.75
CA GLY A 254 -10.28 16.51 -30.94
C GLY A 254 -11.02 17.27 -32.04
#